data_AF-A0A7X3ZLQ8-F1
#
_entry.id   AF-A0A7X3ZLQ8-F1
#
_cell.length_a   1.000
_cell.length_b   1.000
_cell.length_c   1.000
_cell.angle_alpha   90.00
_cell.angle_beta   90.00
_cell.angle_gamma   90.00
#
_symmetry.space_group_name_H-M   'P 1'
#
loop_
_entity.id
_entity.type
_entity.pdbx_description
1 polymer ?
#
loop_
_entity_poly.entity_id
_entity_poly.type
_entity_poly.pdbx_seq_one_letter_code
_entity_poly.pdbx_strand_id
1 'polypeptide(L)'
;MFFRFSSDDQSKIWLNGKEVFTITNAEAAILDRHTIPVTLKPGKNAILVKVCNEEIDWGFHLRITDADGKPFKDLKINDASIRK
;
A
#
# COMPACT_ATOMS: atom_id res chain seq x y z
N MET A 1 9.23 10.36 0.37
CA MET A 1 7.86 9.93 0.01
C MET A 1 7.59 8.64 0.73
N PHE A 2 6.33 8.43 1.10
CA PHE A 2 5.94 7.35 1.99
C PHE A 2 4.69 6.64 1.48
N PHE A 3 4.69 5.32 1.59
CA PHE A 3 3.46 4.55 1.68
C PHE A 3 3.01 4.55 3.13
N ARG A 4 1.76 4.96 3.37
CA ARG A 4 1.09 4.79 4.66
C ARG A 4 0.11 3.65 4.51
N PHE A 5 0.30 2.61 5.30
CA PHE A 5 -0.31 1.32 5.03
C PHE A 5 -0.76 0.58 6.30
N SER A 6 -1.82 -0.20 6.13
CA SER A 6 -2.28 -1.21 7.09
C SER A 6 -3.11 -2.25 6.33
N SER A 7 -3.15 -3.47 6.82
CA SER A 7 -4.07 -4.50 6.34
C SER A 7 -4.76 -5.20 7.50
N ASP A 8 -5.79 -5.95 7.14
CA ASP A 8 -6.46 -6.99 7.92
C ASP A 8 -6.52 -8.24 7.02
N ASP A 9 -5.77 -9.32 7.26
CA ASP A 9 -4.77 -9.55 8.32
C ASP A 9 -3.34 -9.23 7.84
N GLN A 10 -2.59 -10.25 7.42
CA GLN A 10 -1.22 -10.11 6.94
C GLN A 10 -1.17 -9.49 5.56
N SER A 11 -0.03 -8.93 5.22
CA SER A 11 0.17 -8.40 3.88
C SER A 11 1.62 -8.33 3.44
N LYS A 12 1.79 -8.13 2.15
CA LYS A 12 3.06 -7.85 1.52
C LYS A 12 2.87 -6.83 0.40
N ILE A 13 3.77 -5.87 0.31
CA ILE A 13 3.75 -4.81 -0.70
C ILE A 13 4.99 -4.93 -1.57
N TRP A 14 4.78 -4.86 -2.88
CA TRP A 14 5.84 -4.70 -3.86
C TRP A 14 5.68 -3.39 -4.61
N LEU A 15 6.80 -2.72 -4.83
CA LEU A 15 6.92 -1.56 -5.70
C LEU A 15 7.84 -1.93 -6.87
N ASN A 16 7.31 -1.84 -8.09
CA ASN A 16 8.03 -2.19 -9.32
C ASN A 16 8.67 -3.59 -9.28
N GLY A 17 7.95 -4.57 -8.69
CA GLY A 17 8.41 -5.96 -8.56
C GLY A 17 9.34 -6.24 -7.38
N LYS A 18 9.79 -5.21 -6.65
CA LYS A 18 10.62 -5.37 -5.44
C LYS A 18 9.76 -5.28 -4.19
N GLU A 19 9.90 -6.23 -3.27
CA GLU A 19 9.25 -6.18 -1.96
C GLU A 19 9.75 -4.96 -1.18
N VAL A 20 8.83 -4.18 -0.63
CA VAL A 20 9.15 -2.98 0.18
C VAL A 20 8.62 -3.06 1.61
N PHE A 21 7.64 -3.93 1.88
CA PHE A 21 7.06 -4.08 3.21
C PHE A 21 6.31 -5.40 3.37
N THR A 22 6.30 -5.93 4.59
CA THR A 22 5.61 -7.16 4.97
C THR A 22 5.07 -7.06 6.40
N ILE A 23 3.80 -7.42 6.57
CA ILE A 23 3.15 -7.68 7.86
C ILE A 23 2.98 -9.20 7.96
N THR A 24 3.60 -9.85 8.95
CA THR A 24 3.53 -11.31 9.12
C THR A 24 2.55 -11.78 10.18
N ASN A 25 2.11 -10.88 11.07
CA ASN A 25 1.14 -11.18 12.11
C ASN A 25 -0.24 -10.64 11.71
N ALA A 26 -1.30 -11.26 12.22
CA ALA A 26 -2.66 -10.73 12.08
C ALA A 26 -2.75 -9.36 12.76
N GLU A 27 -3.33 -8.38 12.06
CA GLU A 27 -3.46 -7.00 12.51
C GLU A 27 -4.78 -6.42 11.98
N ALA A 28 -5.44 -5.53 12.72
CA ALA A 28 -6.56 -4.76 12.17
C ALA A 28 -6.09 -3.66 11.20
N ALA A 29 -6.87 -3.38 10.15
CA ALA A 29 -6.61 -2.32 9.17
C ALA A 29 -6.81 -0.89 9.74
N ILE A 30 -5.88 -0.42 10.58
CA ILE A 30 -5.87 0.92 11.16
C ILE A 30 -5.20 1.93 10.21
N LEU A 31 -5.90 3.02 9.88
CA LEU A 31 -5.40 4.08 9.00
C LEU A 31 -4.00 4.55 9.42
N ASP A 32 -3.09 4.59 8.44
CA ASP A 32 -1.70 5.06 8.58
C ASP A 32 -0.84 4.34 9.64
N ARG A 33 -1.23 3.13 10.10
CA ARG A 33 -0.48 2.37 11.12
C ARG A 33 1.00 2.24 10.80
N HIS A 34 1.34 1.92 9.55
CA HIS A 34 2.73 1.77 9.09
C HIS A 34 3.12 2.88 8.12
N THR A 35 4.32 3.45 8.28
CA THR A 35 4.88 4.46 7.38
C THR A 35 6.17 3.92 6.76
N ILE A 36 6.15 3.70 5.44
CA ILE A 36 7.18 2.96 4.70
C ILE A 36 7.88 3.93 3.73
N PRO A 37 9.18 4.21 3.90
CA PRO A 37 9.91 5.05 2.95
C PRO A 37 10.04 4.31 1.61
N VAL A 38 9.66 5.00 0.53
CA VAL A 38 9.73 4.45 -0.83
C VAL A 38 10.27 5.47 -1.82
N THR A 39 10.87 4.97 -2.90
CA THR A 39 11.35 5.76 -4.03
C THR A 39 10.61 5.34 -5.29
N LEU A 40 9.82 6.25 -5.87
CA LEU A 40 9.20 6.04 -7.17
C LEU A 40 10.16 6.49 -8.28
N LYS A 41 10.08 5.83 -9.44
CA LYS A 41 10.72 6.33 -10.66
C LYS A 41 9.83 7.37 -11.33
N PRO A 42 10.37 8.27 -12.17
CA PRO A 42 9.57 9.14 -13.02
C PRO A 42 8.56 8.34 -13.86
N GLY A 43 7.32 8.83 -13.96
CA GLY A 43 6.26 8.20 -14.74
C GLY A 43 5.57 7.02 -14.03
N LYS A 44 5.29 5.94 -14.76
CA LYS A 44 4.47 4.82 -14.28
C LYS A 44 5.22 3.97 -13.23
N ASN A 45 4.55 3.71 -12.12
CA ASN A 45 5.00 2.79 -11.09
C ASN A 45 3.93 1.71 -10.86
N ALA A 46 4.36 0.47 -10.68
CA ALA A 46 3.46 -0.63 -10.37
C ALA A 46 3.52 -0.91 -8.86
N ILE A 47 2.37 -0.96 -8.21
CA ILE A 47 2.24 -1.35 -6.80
C ILE A 47 1.41 -2.62 -6.77
N LEU A 48 1.92 -3.65 -6.10
CA LEU A 48 1.18 -4.87 -5.81
C LEU A 48 1.01 -4.96 -4.29
N VAL A 49 -0.22 -5.18 -3.85
CA VAL A 49 -0.54 -5.49 -2.45
C VAL A 49 -1.11 -6.90 -2.44
N LYS A 50 -0.52 -7.78 -1.63
CA LYS A 50 -1.12 -9.07 -1.27
C LYS A 50 -1.63 -8.93 0.15
N VAL A 51 -2.89 -9.31 0.36
CA VAL A 51 -3.48 -9.48 1.69
C VAL A 51 -3.76 -10.97 1.89
N CYS A 52 -3.43 -11.50 3.07
CA CYS A 52 -3.85 -12.82 3.50
C CYS A 52 -4.89 -12.62 4.59
N ASN A 53 -6.07 -13.22 4.43
CA ASN A 53 -7.10 -13.21 5.46
C ASN A 53 -7.03 -14.51 6.25
N GLU A 54 -7.05 -14.43 7.58
CA GLU A 54 -7.20 -15.61 8.42
C GLU A 54 -8.69 -15.97 8.54
N GLU A 55 -9.53 -15.04 8.99
CA GLU A 55 -10.95 -15.28 9.25
C GLU A 55 -11.82 -14.04 8.99
N ILE A 56 -13.13 -14.25 8.81
CA ILE A 56 -14.16 -13.18 8.72
C ILE A 56 -13.88 -12.15 7.61
N ASP A 57 -13.50 -10.93 7.99
CA ASP A 57 -13.43 -9.75 7.12
C ASP A 57 -11.99 -9.38 6.84
N TRP A 58 -11.75 -8.75 5.69
CA TRP A 58 -10.41 -8.31 5.30
C TRP A 58 -10.46 -6.95 4.63
N GLY A 59 -9.32 -6.27 4.64
CA GLY A 59 -9.18 -4.97 3.97
C GLY A 59 -7.78 -4.41 4.06
N PHE A 60 -7.56 -3.27 3.41
CA PHE A 60 -6.32 -2.53 3.57
C PHE A 60 -6.52 -1.04 3.31
N HIS A 61 -5.63 -0.24 3.90
CA HIS A 61 -5.44 1.15 3.57
C HIS A 61 -4.09 1.30 2.87
N LEU A 62 -4.05 2.02 1.75
CA LEU A 62 -2.81 2.47 1.11
C LEU A 62 -2.93 3.92 0.72
N ARG A 63 -2.10 4.78 1.31
CA ARG A 63 -1.94 6.18 0.92
C ARG A 63 -0.52 6.45 0.48
N ILE A 64 -0.39 7.29 -0.55
CA ILE A 64 0.90 7.78 -1.05
C ILE A 64 1.02 9.24 -0.63
N THR A 65 2.04 9.56 0.17
CA THR A 65 2.19 10.89 0.78
C THR A 65 3.61 11.42 0.70
N ASP A 66 3.76 12.75 0.80
CA ASP A 66 5.03 13.39 1.06
C ASP A 66 5.50 13.17 2.53
N ALA A 67 6.61 13.81 2.91
CA ALA A 67 7.14 13.69 4.27
C ALA A 67 6.23 14.29 5.36
N ASP A 68 5.38 15.26 4.99
CA ASP A 68 4.43 15.90 5.90
C ASP A 68 3.10 15.12 5.97
N GLY A 69 2.96 14.00 5.25
CA GLY A 69 1.72 13.25 5.17
C GLY A 69 0.67 13.84 4.21
N LYS A 70 1.05 14.82 3.38
CA LYS A 70 0.14 15.46 2.41
C LYS A 70 0.04 14.62 1.12
N PRO A 71 -1.11 14.68 0.43
CA PRO A 71 -1.27 14.05 -0.87
C PRO A 71 -0.51 14.82 -1.96
N PHE A 72 -0.08 14.11 -3.00
CA PHE A 72 0.44 14.71 -4.23
C PHE A 72 -0.73 15.13 -5.14
N LYS A 73 -0.76 16.41 -5.54
CA LYS A 73 -1.87 16.97 -6.35
C LYS A 73 -1.93 16.45 -7.79
N ASP A 74 -0.80 15.94 -8.28
CA ASP A 74 -0.60 15.48 -9.65
C ASP A 74 -0.56 13.95 -9.76
N LEU A 75 -0.74 13.22 -8.64
CA LEU A 75 -0.77 11.77 -8.63
C LEU A 75 -1.99 11.26 -9.39
N LYS A 76 -1.73 10.54 -10.49
CA LYS A 76 -2.76 9.88 -11.29
C LYS A 76 -2.73 8.38 -11.01
N ILE A 77 -3.82 7.88 -10.45
CA ILE A 77 -4.05 6.43 -10.38
C ILE A 77 -4.61 6.03 -11.75
N ASN A 78 -3.86 5.22 -12.48
CA ASN A 78 -4.36 4.68 -13.74
C ASN A 78 -5.56 3.80 -13.41
N ASP A 79 -6.69 4.05 -14.05
CA ASP A 79 -7.88 3.21 -13.94
C ASP A 79 -7.52 1.81 -14.49
N ALA A 80 -7.13 0.93 -13.59
CA ALA A 80 -7.09 -0.48 -13.86
C ALA A 80 -8.52 -0.96 -13.62
N SER A 81 -9.33 -0.94 -14.67
CA SER A 81 -10.54 -1.74 -14.77
C SER A 81 -10.29 -3.04 -14.02
N ILE A 82 -11.00 -3.26 -12.91
CA ILE A 82 -10.83 -4.41 -12.04
C ILE A 82 -11.12 -5.64 -12.91
N ARG A 83 -10.07 -6.25 -13.47
CA ARG A 83 -10.20 -7.54 -14.14
C ARG A 83 -10.32 -8.54 -13.01
N LYS A 84 -11.56 -8.93 -12.75
CA LYS A 84 -11.88 -10.12 -11.95
C LYS A 84 -11.18 -11.34 -12.52
#